data_AF-A0A843C535-F1
#
_entry.id   AF-A0A843C535-F1
#
_cell.length_a   1.000
_cell.length_b   1.000
_cell.length_c   1.000
_cell.angle_alpha   90.00
_cell.angle_beta   90.00
_cell.angle_gamma   90.00
#
_symmetry.space_group_name_H-M   'P 1'
#
loop_
_entity.id
_entity.type
_entity.pdbx_description
1 polymer ?
#
loop_
_entity_poly.entity_id
_entity_poly.type
_entity_poly.pdbx_seq_one_letter_code
_entity_poly.pdbx_strand_id
1 'polypeptide(L)'
;MTISDELLYEIIKPKSNGETGDYAPIIDIVGKKKIAYKIEKFTAYTQKLGTGKNIEFDIVKITPDILVKINSENSNVETNGGLAQNPEQYIALEIENDVQWDFKKSLRQLKKIKCRFPDTRVLIPKEYERFAPFYVNEGIRVYIWNAKRIWKCMKCGTDTEKRGLITPMCSKPKCKNHKQNEFRLSGLNETIIDEFK
;
A
#
# COMPACT_ATOMS: atom_id res chain seq x y z
N MET A 1 2.76 8.23 9.85
CA MET A 1 2.87 7.18 8.83
C MET A 1 2.85 5.84 9.52
N THR A 2 1.84 5.04 9.20
CA THR A 2 1.69 3.65 9.61
C THR A 2 2.56 2.75 8.71
N ILE A 3 2.77 1.50 9.12
CA ILE A 3 3.48 0.53 8.28
C ILE A 3 2.67 0.20 7.01
N SER A 4 1.33 0.27 7.06
CA SER A 4 0.50 0.18 5.85
C SER A 4 0.84 1.30 4.87
N ASP A 5 0.91 2.55 5.32
CA ASP A 5 1.24 3.69 4.46
C ASP A 5 2.63 3.53 3.83
N GLU A 6 3.62 3.06 4.61
CA GLU A 6 4.98 2.77 4.13
C GLU A 6 5.00 1.65 3.07
N LEU A 7 4.26 0.56 3.30
CA LEU A 7 4.15 -0.55 2.36
C LEU A 7 3.46 -0.14 1.06
N LEU A 8 2.36 0.62 1.16
CA LEU A 8 1.65 1.16 0.01
C LEU A 8 2.55 2.06 -0.81
N TYR A 9 3.27 2.97 -0.16
CA TYR A 9 4.22 3.84 -0.84
C TYR A 9 5.25 3.04 -1.64
N GLU A 10 5.85 1.99 -1.05
CA GLU A 10 6.84 1.15 -1.73
C GLU A 10 6.27 0.26 -2.83
N ILE A 11 5.00 -0.14 -2.73
CA ILE A 11 4.29 -0.94 -3.75
C ILE A 11 3.84 -0.07 -4.94
N ILE A 12 3.53 1.20 -4.70
CA ILE A 12 3.04 2.13 -5.71
C ILE A 12 4.15 2.96 -6.34
N LYS A 13 5.20 3.24 -5.57
CA LYS A 13 6.30 4.17 -5.90
C LYS A 13 5.79 5.42 -6.62
N PRO A 14 4.87 6.18 -6.02
CA PRO A 14 4.19 7.26 -6.72
C PRO A 14 5.18 8.32 -7.20
N LYS A 15 5.04 8.75 -8.44
CA LYS A 15 5.75 9.91 -9.01
C LYS A 15 5.21 11.19 -8.39
N SER A 16 5.98 12.26 -8.49
CA SER A 16 5.58 13.59 -7.98
C SER A 16 4.28 14.14 -8.59
N ASN A 17 3.86 13.62 -9.75
CA ASN A 17 2.69 14.07 -10.50
C ASN A 17 1.39 13.29 -10.18
N GLY A 18 1.38 12.38 -9.21
CA GLY A 18 0.19 11.59 -8.91
C GLY A 18 0.14 10.20 -9.54
N GLU A 19 1.09 9.88 -10.41
CA GLU A 19 1.07 8.64 -11.19
C GLU A 19 1.87 7.53 -10.50
N THR A 20 1.51 6.29 -10.82
CA THR A 20 2.28 5.12 -10.40
C THR A 20 3.70 5.18 -10.98
N GLY A 21 4.72 4.83 -10.20
CA GLY A 21 6.10 4.78 -10.70
C GLY A 21 6.28 3.66 -11.72
N ASP A 22 7.13 3.86 -12.74
CA ASP A 22 7.29 2.91 -13.86
C ASP A 22 7.76 1.51 -13.43
N TYR A 23 8.31 1.38 -12.23
CA TYR A 23 8.82 0.14 -11.65
C TYR A 23 8.00 -0.32 -10.43
N ALA A 24 6.78 0.19 -10.28
CA ALA A 24 5.93 -0.15 -9.16
C ALA A 24 5.27 -1.53 -9.38
N PRO A 25 5.35 -2.44 -8.40
CA PRO A 25 4.68 -3.75 -8.46
C PRO A 25 3.18 -3.69 -8.76
N ILE A 26 2.51 -2.60 -8.40
CA ILE A 26 1.06 -2.46 -8.57
C ILE A 26 0.62 -2.13 -10.00
N ILE A 27 1.54 -1.74 -10.91
CA ILE A 27 1.18 -1.42 -12.30
C ILE A 27 0.43 -2.57 -12.96
N ASP A 28 0.86 -3.82 -12.71
CA ASP A 28 0.26 -4.99 -13.37
C ASP A 28 -1.15 -5.30 -12.87
N ILE A 29 -1.44 -4.99 -11.61
CA ILE A 29 -2.76 -5.21 -11.01
C ILE A 29 -3.77 -4.26 -11.64
N VAL A 30 -3.37 -3.01 -11.85
CA VAL A 30 -4.30 -1.93 -12.16
C VAL A 30 -4.18 -1.47 -13.62
N GLY A 31 -3.06 -1.52 -14.33
CA GLY A 31 -2.91 -0.98 -15.70
C GLY A 31 -2.52 0.52 -15.73
N LYS A 32 -2.52 1.20 -16.90
CA LYS A 32 -2.16 2.64 -17.00
C LYS A 32 -3.13 3.54 -16.23
N LYS A 33 -2.73 4.08 -15.07
CA LYS A 33 -3.66 4.72 -14.13
C LYS A 33 -3.08 5.86 -13.29
N LYS A 34 -3.98 6.77 -12.88
CA LYS A 34 -3.73 7.81 -11.89
C LYS A 34 -4.26 7.36 -10.53
N ILE A 35 -3.43 7.42 -9.50
CA ILE A 35 -3.82 7.05 -8.14
C ILE A 35 -4.16 8.33 -7.39
N ALA A 36 -5.37 8.42 -6.86
CA ALA A 36 -5.71 9.48 -5.93
C ALA A 36 -5.10 9.14 -4.58
N TYR A 37 -3.99 9.80 -4.25
CA TYR A 37 -3.41 9.83 -2.92
C TYR A 37 -3.33 11.27 -2.43
N LYS A 38 -3.38 11.46 -1.11
CA LYS A 38 -3.22 12.77 -0.50
C LYS A 38 -1.82 12.84 0.13
N ILE A 39 -0.97 13.72 -0.40
CA ILE A 39 0.26 14.11 0.28
C ILE A 39 -0.13 15.13 1.35
N GLU A 40 0.00 14.76 2.61
CA GLU A 40 -0.08 15.68 3.74
C GLU A 40 1.34 16.10 4.13
N LYS A 41 1.67 17.38 3.95
CA LYS A 41 2.95 17.93 4.42
C LYS A 41 2.91 18.02 5.93
N PHE A 42 3.86 17.36 6.59
CA PHE A 42 4.05 17.47 8.04
C PHE A 42 5.37 18.17 8.35
N THR A 43 5.30 19.13 9.27
CA THR A 43 6.46 19.77 9.87
C THR A 43 6.66 19.21 11.27
N ALA A 44 7.80 18.58 11.54
CA ALA A 44 8.22 18.27 12.91
C ALA A 44 9.42 19.12 13.31
N TYR A 45 9.33 19.70 14.51
CA TYR A 45 10.45 20.40 15.12
C TYR A 45 11.35 19.39 15.82
N THR A 46 12.63 19.37 15.45
CA THR A 46 13.64 18.54 16.12
C THR A 46 14.68 19.44 16.74
N GLN A 47 14.90 19.29 18.05
CA GLN A 47 15.90 20.05 18.79
C GLN A 47 17.08 19.13 19.14
N LYS A 48 18.28 19.49 18.68
CA LYS A 48 19.54 18.86 19.09
C LYS A 48 20.49 19.94 19.55
N LEU A 49 21.03 19.79 20.77
CA LEU A 49 22.12 20.63 21.29
C LEU A 49 21.81 22.14 21.19
N GLY A 50 20.61 22.56 21.62
CA GLY A 50 20.23 23.98 21.65
C GLY A 50 19.84 24.59 20.29
N THR A 51 19.97 23.87 19.18
CA THR A 51 19.48 24.32 17.86
C THR A 51 18.29 23.47 17.40
N GLY A 52 17.22 24.15 17.00
CA GLY A 52 16.02 23.55 16.44
C GLY A 52 16.03 23.59 14.92
N LYS A 53 15.60 22.51 14.27
CA LYS A 53 15.28 22.51 12.84
C LYS A 53 13.89 21.94 12.62
N ASN A 54 13.11 22.64 11.81
CA ASN A 54 11.90 22.11 11.21
C ASN A 54 12.33 21.11 10.12
N ILE A 55 11.90 19.87 10.25
CA ILE A 55 12.03 18.87 9.20
C ILE A 55 10.65 18.75 8.58
N GLU A 56 10.55 19.12 7.31
CA GLU A 56 9.40 18.81 6.47
C GLU A 56 9.52 17.38 5.97
N PHE A 57 8.47 16.60 6.13
CA PHE A 57 8.35 15.30 5.49
C PHE A 57 6.94 15.12 4.94
N ASP A 58 6.88 14.55 3.75
CA ASP A 58 5.65 14.20 3.08
C ASP A 58 5.08 12.93 3.72
N ILE A 59 3.88 13.00 4.30
CA ILE A 59 3.14 11.84 4.77
C ILE A 59 2.02 11.56 3.77
N VAL A 60 2.02 10.38 3.19
CA VAL A 60 0.91 9.93 2.34
C VAL A 60 -0.22 9.44 3.25
N LYS A 61 -1.37 10.11 3.24
CA LYS A 61 -2.57 9.67 3.95
C LYS A 61 -3.59 9.14 2.95
N ILE A 62 -3.99 7.89 3.12
CA ILE A 62 -4.88 7.22 2.17
C ILE A 62 -6.09 6.64 2.91
N THR A 63 -7.29 6.93 2.40
CA THR A 63 -8.57 6.42 2.91
C THR A 63 -9.62 6.52 1.78
N PRO A 64 -10.32 5.43 1.40
CA PRO A 64 -9.85 4.04 1.45
C PRO A 64 -8.45 3.92 0.83
N ASP A 65 -7.69 2.91 1.26
CA ASP A 65 -6.22 2.84 1.20
C ASP A 65 -5.58 3.18 -0.14
N ILE A 66 -6.28 3.05 -1.27
CA ILE A 66 -5.96 3.67 -2.55
C ILE A 66 -7.23 3.77 -3.39
N LEU A 67 -7.46 4.91 -4.04
CA LEU A 67 -8.43 5.05 -5.12
C LEU A 67 -7.69 5.17 -6.45
N VAL A 68 -7.90 4.22 -7.36
CA VAL A 68 -7.25 4.26 -8.68
C VAL A 68 -8.24 4.61 -9.77
N LYS A 69 -7.95 5.67 -10.52
CA LYS A 69 -8.70 6.07 -11.72
C LYS A 69 -8.20 5.30 -12.94
N ILE A 70 -9.11 4.58 -13.60
CA ILE A 70 -8.84 3.91 -14.87
C ILE A 70 -9.08 4.89 -16.02
N ASN A 71 -8.08 5.11 -16.88
CA ASN A 71 -8.34 5.66 -18.20
C ASN A 71 -8.88 4.52 -19.07
N SER A 72 -10.19 4.48 -19.28
CA SER A 72 -10.79 3.48 -20.16
C SER A 72 -10.62 3.91 -21.61
N GLU A 73 -9.51 3.52 -22.24
CA GLU A 73 -9.32 3.71 -23.69
C GLU A 73 -10.11 2.68 -24.52
N ASN A 74 -10.63 1.61 -23.89
CA ASN A 74 -11.22 0.45 -24.57
C ASN A 74 -12.71 0.17 -24.24
N SER A 75 -13.45 1.15 -23.74
CA SER A 75 -14.91 1.01 -23.69
C SER A 75 -15.50 1.31 -25.08
N ASN A 76 -15.30 0.41 -26.06
CA ASN A 76 -16.12 0.36 -27.27
C ASN A 76 -17.50 -0.18 -26.87
N VAL A 77 -18.26 0.61 -26.11
CA VAL A 77 -19.70 0.47 -26.05
C VAL A 77 -20.21 1.36 -27.16
N GLU A 78 -20.59 0.76 -28.28
CA GLU A 78 -21.37 1.42 -29.32
C GLU A 78 -22.73 1.83 -28.73
N THR A 79 -22.77 2.96 -28.02
CA THR A 79 -24.04 3.60 -27.68
C THR A 79 -24.48 4.40 -28.89
N ASN A 80 -25.35 3.79 -29.69
CA ASN A 80 -26.19 4.52 -30.64
C ASN A 80 -26.96 5.61 -29.89
N GLY A 81 -26.59 6.86 -30.14
CA GLY A 81 -27.37 8.04 -29.79
C GLY A 81 -27.37 8.44 -28.31
N GLY A 82 -26.38 9.25 -27.92
CA GLY A 82 -26.44 10.01 -26.67
C GLY A 82 -25.07 10.25 -26.08
N LEU A 83 -24.78 11.50 -25.69
CA LEU A 83 -23.58 11.95 -24.98
C LEU A 83 -23.36 11.14 -23.68
N ALA A 84 -22.76 9.96 -23.77
CA ALA A 84 -22.27 9.22 -22.62
C ALA A 84 -20.79 9.56 -22.44
N GLN A 85 -20.50 10.52 -21.56
CA GLN A 85 -19.18 10.61 -20.96
C GLN A 85 -18.88 9.25 -20.33
N ASN A 86 -17.83 8.55 -20.78
CA ASN A 86 -17.36 7.32 -20.16
C ASN A 86 -17.23 7.58 -18.65
N PRO A 87 -18.04 6.95 -17.78
CA PRO A 87 -17.97 7.23 -16.36
C PRO A 87 -16.60 6.75 -15.88
N GLU A 88 -15.85 7.68 -15.30
CA GLU A 88 -14.55 7.40 -14.71
C GLU A 88 -14.70 6.24 -13.71
N GLN A 89 -14.11 5.09 -14.01
CA GLN A 89 -14.20 3.93 -13.13
C GLN A 89 -13.10 4.04 -12.07
N TYR A 90 -13.52 4.00 -10.80
CA TYR A 90 -12.62 4.00 -9.66
C TYR A 90 -12.52 2.59 -9.08
N ILE A 91 -11.30 2.18 -8.75
CA ILE A 91 -11.03 0.95 -8.01
C ILE A 91 -10.64 1.32 -6.59
N ALA A 92 -11.25 0.66 -5.61
CA ALA A 92 -10.78 0.70 -4.24
C ALA A 92 -9.79 -0.45 -4.00
N LEU A 93 -8.63 -0.11 -3.47
CA LEU A 93 -7.59 -1.07 -3.13
C LEU A 93 -7.22 -0.94 -1.66
N GLU A 94 -7.20 -2.07 -0.95
CA GLU A 94 -6.74 -2.17 0.43
C GLU A 94 -5.49 -3.05 0.50
N ILE A 95 -4.56 -2.75 1.41
CA ILE A 95 -3.46 -3.66 1.73
C ILE A 95 -3.58 -4.17 3.17
N GLU A 96 -3.51 -5.48 3.32
CA GLU A 96 -3.35 -6.08 4.62
C GLU A 96 -1.87 -6.08 5.01
N ASN A 97 -1.60 -5.65 6.25
CA ASN A 97 -0.29 -5.81 6.88
C ASN A 97 -0.39 -6.83 8.02
N ASP A 98 0.71 -7.50 8.28
CA ASP A 98 0.89 -8.57 9.25
C ASP A 98 1.23 -8.10 10.67
N VAL A 99 1.25 -6.79 10.91
CA VAL A 99 1.39 -6.22 12.26
C VAL A 99 0.05 -6.09 12.95
N GLN A 100 -0.96 -5.64 12.22
CA GLN A 100 -2.28 -5.32 12.73
C GLN A 100 -3.36 -6.17 12.08
N TRP A 101 -2.98 -7.35 11.57
CA TRP A 101 -3.86 -8.20 10.82
C TRP A 101 -5.01 -8.71 11.70
N ASP A 102 -6.22 -8.22 11.39
CA ASP A 102 -7.48 -8.68 11.93
C ASP A 102 -8.43 -8.93 10.77
N PHE A 103 -8.52 -10.19 10.36
CA PHE A 103 -9.37 -10.63 9.26
C PHE A 103 -10.83 -10.16 9.40
N LYS A 104 -11.41 -10.21 10.60
CA LYS A 104 -12.82 -9.84 10.80
C LYS A 104 -13.01 -8.34 10.59
N LYS A 105 -12.08 -7.53 11.09
CA LYS A 105 -12.09 -6.08 10.92
C LYS A 105 -11.88 -5.69 9.46
N SER A 106 -10.88 -6.29 8.81
CA SER A 106 -10.56 -6.12 7.39
C SER A 106 -11.78 -6.43 6.51
N LEU A 107 -12.38 -7.62 6.65
CA LEU A 107 -13.53 -8.02 5.84
C LEU A 107 -14.72 -7.06 6.01
N ARG A 108 -15.00 -6.62 7.26
CA ARG A 108 -16.06 -5.64 7.53
C ARG A 108 -15.79 -4.29 6.86
N GLN A 109 -14.54 -3.84 6.82
CA GLN A 109 -14.15 -2.61 6.15
C GLN A 109 -14.32 -2.74 4.63
N LEU A 110 -13.81 -3.81 4.03
CA LEU A 110 -13.93 -4.04 2.60
C LEU A 110 -15.38 -4.19 2.14
N LYS A 111 -16.27 -4.82 2.92
CA LYS A 111 -17.70 -4.85 2.62
C LYS A 111 -18.31 -3.44 2.56
N LYS A 112 -17.94 -2.55 3.48
CA LYS A 112 -18.40 -1.14 3.48
C LYS A 112 -17.87 -0.37 2.26
N ILE A 113 -16.62 -0.62 1.88
CA ILE A 113 -15.99 -0.01 0.70
C ILE A 113 -16.67 -0.50 -0.58
N LYS A 114 -16.92 -1.80 -0.70
CA LYS A 114 -17.58 -2.43 -1.85
C LYS A 114 -18.95 -1.84 -2.17
N CYS A 115 -19.70 -1.40 -1.16
CA CYS A 115 -20.97 -0.68 -1.38
C CYS A 115 -20.81 0.61 -2.22
N ARG A 116 -19.63 1.23 -2.20
CA ARG A 116 -19.31 2.48 -2.92
C ARG A 116 -18.49 2.22 -4.19
N PHE A 117 -17.70 1.15 -4.21
CA PHE A 117 -16.77 0.82 -5.29
C PHE A 117 -17.00 -0.62 -5.75
N PRO A 118 -17.73 -0.84 -6.86
CA PRO A 118 -18.02 -2.19 -7.36
C PRO A 118 -16.75 -3.01 -7.66
N ASP A 119 -15.68 -2.35 -8.12
CA ASP A 119 -14.34 -2.95 -8.22
C ASP A 119 -13.55 -2.65 -6.94
N THR A 120 -13.65 -3.56 -5.97
CA THR A 120 -12.88 -3.54 -4.73
C THR A 120 -11.90 -4.70 -4.73
N ARG A 121 -10.66 -4.41 -4.37
CA ARG A 121 -9.55 -5.36 -4.39
C ARG A 121 -8.76 -5.29 -3.09
N VAL A 122 -8.18 -6.41 -2.68
CA VAL A 122 -7.35 -6.48 -1.48
C VAL A 122 -6.02 -7.17 -1.78
N LEU A 123 -4.92 -6.60 -1.31
CA LEU A 123 -3.59 -7.21 -1.31
C LEU A 123 -3.35 -7.87 0.05
N ILE A 124 -3.15 -9.18 0.06
CA ILE A 124 -2.94 -9.97 1.27
C ILE A 124 -1.52 -10.56 1.27
N PRO A 125 -0.75 -10.44 2.36
CA PRO A 125 0.54 -11.10 2.49
C PRO A 125 0.40 -12.62 2.28
N LYS A 126 1.37 -13.24 1.62
CA LYS A 126 1.38 -14.69 1.35
C LYS A 126 1.16 -15.55 2.60
N GLU A 127 1.63 -15.09 3.76
CA GLU A 127 1.43 -15.77 5.04
C GLU A 127 -0.05 -15.91 5.44
N TYR A 128 -0.94 -15.10 4.86
CA TYR A 128 -2.37 -15.08 5.12
C TYR A 128 -3.21 -15.51 3.91
N GLU A 129 -2.60 -16.13 2.91
CA GLU A 129 -3.28 -16.65 1.72
C GLU A 129 -4.47 -17.56 2.07
N ARG A 130 -4.41 -18.31 3.17
CA ARG A 130 -5.51 -19.14 3.67
C ARG A 130 -6.82 -18.39 3.92
N PHE A 131 -6.80 -17.05 4.00
CA PHE A 131 -7.99 -16.22 4.16
C PHE A 131 -8.56 -15.68 2.84
N ALA A 132 -7.82 -15.78 1.75
CA ALA A 132 -8.23 -15.32 0.42
C ALA A 132 -9.60 -15.85 0.00
N PRO A 133 -9.95 -17.15 0.18
CA PRO A 133 -11.26 -17.66 -0.20
C PRO A 133 -12.43 -16.90 0.43
N PHE A 134 -12.28 -16.39 1.66
CA PHE A 134 -13.37 -15.66 2.32
C PHE A 134 -13.64 -14.30 1.70
N TYR A 135 -12.60 -13.60 1.21
CA TYR A 135 -12.78 -12.34 0.49
C TYR A 135 -13.39 -12.60 -0.90
N VAL A 136 -12.94 -13.67 -1.58
CA VAL A 136 -13.50 -14.08 -2.88
C VAL A 136 -14.99 -14.42 -2.78
N ASN A 137 -15.39 -15.12 -1.72
CA ASN A 137 -16.81 -15.44 -1.46
C ASN A 137 -17.68 -14.19 -1.27
N GLU A 138 -17.10 -13.07 -0.86
CA GLU A 138 -17.77 -11.77 -0.78
C GLU A 138 -17.68 -10.98 -2.09
N GLY A 139 -17.17 -11.59 -3.16
CA GLY A 139 -16.94 -11.01 -4.48
C GLY A 139 -15.92 -9.87 -4.46
N ILE A 140 -14.89 -9.98 -3.63
CA ILE A 140 -13.73 -9.07 -3.60
C ILE A 140 -12.58 -9.77 -4.34
N ARG A 141 -11.90 -9.08 -5.27
CA ARG A 141 -10.73 -9.65 -5.93
C ARG A 141 -9.54 -9.62 -4.99
N VAL A 142 -8.82 -10.74 -4.91
CA VAL A 142 -7.73 -10.90 -3.96
C VAL A 142 -6.42 -11.05 -4.71
N TYR A 143 -5.41 -10.32 -4.26
CA TYR A 143 -4.05 -10.41 -4.74
C TYR A 143 -3.15 -10.86 -3.60
N ILE A 144 -2.40 -11.92 -3.81
CA ILE A 144 -1.41 -12.40 -2.86
C ILE A 144 -0.10 -11.71 -3.18
N TRP A 145 0.47 -11.01 -2.21
CA TRP A 145 1.75 -10.36 -2.36
C TRP A 145 2.81 -10.94 -1.44
N ASN A 146 4.05 -10.94 -1.90
CA ASN A 146 5.21 -11.41 -1.16
C ASN A 146 6.43 -10.59 -1.56
N ALA A 147 7.21 -10.12 -0.60
CA ALA A 147 8.41 -9.35 -0.85
C ALA A 147 9.45 -9.57 0.27
N LYS A 148 10.71 -9.33 -0.05
CA LYS A 148 11.75 -9.07 0.95
C LYS A 148 11.64 -7.61 1.38
N ARG A 149 11.43 -7.38 2.68
CA ARG A 149 11.28 -6.05 3.27
C ARG A 149 12.62 -5.60 3.81
N ILE A 150 13.05 -4.39 3.42
CA ILE A 150 14.26 -3.77 3.95
C ILE A 150 13.85 -2.84 5.08
N TRP A 151 14.29 -3.16 6.29
CA TRP A 151 14.00 -2.40 7.50
C TRP A 151 15.21 -1.62 7.95
N LYS A 152 15.09 -0.29 8.00
CA LYS A 152 16.10 0.58 8.57
C LYS A 152 15.91 0.72 10.07
N CYS A 153 16.89 0.29 10.85
CA CYS A 153 16.89 0.49 12.29
C CYS A 153 17.21 1.95 12.61
N MET A 154 16.27 2.69 13.20
CA MET A 154 16.44 4.11 13.54
C MET A 154 17.47 4.34 14.65
N LYS A 155 17.77 3.32 15.45
CA LYS A 155 18.76 3.41 16.54
C LYS A 155 20.21 3.37 16.06
N CYS A 156 20.52 2.58 15.03
CA CYS A 156 21.90 2.39 14.57
C CYS A 156 22.10 2.57 13.06
N GLY A 157 21.04 2.91 12.32
CA GLY A 157 21.04 3.12 10.88
C GLY A 157 21.26 1.87 10.04
N THR A 158 21.28 0.68 10.64
CA THR A 158 21.53 -0.58 9.90
C THR A 158 20.26 -1.05 9.21
N ASP A 159 20.39 -1.37 7.94
CA ASP A 159 19.34 -1.98 7.15
C ASP A 159 19.34 -3.51 7.38
N THR A 160 18.15 -4.07 7.56
CA THR A 160 17.95 -5.51 7.72
C THR A 160 16.92 -5.97 6.72
N GLU A 161 17.32 -6.89 5.84
CA GLU A 161 16.42 -7.49 4.88
C GLU A 161 15.79 -8.75 5.49
N LYS A 162 14.46 -8.86 5.43
CA LYS A 162 13.73 -10.02 5.94
C LYS A 162 12.51 -10.32 5.08
N ARG A 163 12.28 -11.61 4.83
CA ARG A 163 11.06 -12.10 4.19
C ARG A 163 10.04 -12.52 5.25
N GLY A 164 8.76 -12.29 4.97
CA GLY A 164 7.66 -12.65 5.86
C GLY A 164 7.47 -11.73 7.05
N LEU A 165 6.99 -12.28 8.18
CA LEU A 165 6.33 -11.49 9.22
C LEU A 165 7.14 -10.28 9.73
N ILE A 166 6.48 -9.12 9.80
CA ILE A 166 7.04 -7.76 9.88
C ILE A 166 7.99 -7.59 11.04
N THR A 167 7.87 -8.33 12.15
CA THR A 167 8.59 -8.06 13.40
C THR A 167 10.08 -7.80 13.13
N PRO A 168 10.47 -6.52 13.05
CA PRO A 168 11.77 -6.16 12.52
C PRO A 168 12.74 -6.25 13.69
N MET A 169 13.84 -6.96 13.46
CA MET A 169 14.91 -7.12 14.42
C MET A 169 16.18 -6.62 13.75
N CYS A 170 16.93 -5.77 14.45
CA CYS A 170 18.15 -5.24 13.89
C CYS A 170 19.18 -6.36 13.73
N SER A 171 19.72 -6.52 12.53
CA SER A 171 20.76 -7.52 12.22
C SER A 171 22.10 -7.23 12.91
N LYS A 172 22.40 -5.96 13.23
CA LYS A 172 23.66 -5.56 13.86
C LYS A 172 23.77 -6.15 15.27
N PRO A 173 24.77 -7.01 15.58
CA PRO A 173 24.87 -7.71 16.86
C PRO A 173 24.91 -6.79 18.09
N LYS A 174 25.52 -5.60 17.94
CA LYS A 174 25.63 -4.60 19.01
C LYS A 174 24.34 -3.81 19.22
N CYS A 175 23.43 -3.81 18.25
CA CYS A 175 22.16 -3.12 18.33
C CYS A 175 21.05 -4.15 18.54
N LYS A 176 20.80 -4.51 19.81
CA LYS A 176 19.69 -5.39 20.24
C LYS A 176 18.33 -4.68 20.18
N ASN A 177 18.05 -4.01 19.07
CA ASN A 177 16.79 -3.30 18.90
C ASN A 177 15.71 -4.25 18.37
N HIS A 178 14.59 -4.29 19.08
CA HIS A 178 13.40 -5.09 18.76
C HIS A 178 12.12 -4.25 18.85
N LYS A 179 12.25 -2.95 19.13
CA LYS A 179 11.10 -2.06 19.29
C LYS A 179 10.59 -1.68 17.92
N GLN A 180 9.39 -2.13 17.59
CA GLN A 180 8.81 -1.95 16.26
C GLN A 180 8.77 -0.49 15.80
N ASN A 181 8.46 0.45 16.69
CA ASN A 181 8.41 1.88 16.40
C ASN A 181 9.80 2.51 16.13
N GLU A 182 10.89 1.77 16.33
CA GLU A 182 12.25 2.19 16.02
C GLU A 182 12.76 1.59 14.68
N PHE A 183 11.86 1.07 13.84
CA PHE A 183 12.15 0.63 12.49
C PHE A 183 11.31 1.38 11.47
N ARG A 184 11.90 1.64 10.30
CA ARG A 184 11.22 2.19 9.12
C ARG A 184 11.42 1.26 7.95
N LEU A 185 10.38 1.05 7.16
CA LEU A 185 10.54 0.37 5.88
C LEU A 185 11.32 1.30 4.94
N SER A 186 12.46 0.86 4.45
CA SER A 186 13.30 1.61 3.50
C SER A 186 13.20 1.10 2.07
N GLY A 187 12.59 -0.07 1.86
CA GLY A 187 12.36 -0.60 0.52
C GLY A 187 11.78 -2.01 0.49
N LEU A 188 11.36 -2.42 -0.71
CA LEU A 188 10.94 -3.78 -1.04
C LEU A 188 11.80 -4.36 -2.17
N ASN A 189 12.24 -5.61 -1.99
CA ASN A 189 12.98 -6.40 -2.97
C ASN A 189 12.20 -7.68 -3.33
N GLU A 190 12.43 -8.21 -4.53
CA GLU A 190 11.82 -9.48 -4.99
C GLU A 190 10.29 -9.51 -4.79
N THR A 191 9.63 -8.38 -5.07
CA THR A 191 8.19 -8.25 -4.91
C THR A 191 7.47 -9.06 -5.99
N ILE A 192 6.61 -9.95 -5.54
CA ILE A 192 5.73 -10.77 -6.37
C ILE A 192 4.31 -10.45 -5.95
N ILE A 193 3.43 -10.20 -6.93
CA ILE A 193 2.00 -10.02 -6.68
C ILE A 193 1.21 -10.84 -7.70
N ASP A 194 0.45 -11.80 -7.20
CA ASP A 194 -0.33 -12.73 -8.03
C ASP A 194 -1.81 -12.63 -7.66
N GLU A 195 -2.70 -12.69 -8.65
CA GLU A 195 -4.14 -12.79 -8.39
C GLU A 195 -4.48 -14.19 -7.86
N PHE A 196 -5.20 -14.25 -6.73
CA PHE A 196 -5.73 -15.48 -6.18
C PHE A 196 -6.93 -15.94 -7.02
N LYS A 197 -6.87 -17.17 -7.52
CA LYS A 197 -7.90 -17.77 -8.39
C LYS A 197 -8.76 -18.78 -7.63
#